data_AF-A0A530RCK1-F1
#
_entry.id   AF-A0A530RCK1-F1
#
_cell.length_a   1.000
_cell.length_b   1.000
_cell.length_c   1.000
_cell.angle_alpha   90.00
_cell.angle_beta   90.00
_cell.angle_gamma   90.00
#
_symmetry.space_group_name_H-M   'P 1'
#
loop_
_entity.id
_entity.type
_entity.pdbx_description
1 polymer ?
#
loop_
_entity_poly.entity_id
_entity_poly.type
_entity_poly.pdbx_seq_one_letter_code
_entity_poly.pdbx_strand_id
1 'polypeptide(L)'
;VWVGSKGGIARHKRPLPVSMVAETCAFRPAVLAALGEHGLEWRTVFENGNLDATTATVRSDLAVTTWLASTVPADLDILSADPELPALPNFSINLHLPKHGVEPAAREFAACIRDGLARRQQAA
;
A
#
# COMPACT_ATOMS: atom_id res chain seq x y z
N VAL A 1 -1.35 -3.73 3.62
CA VAL A 1 -0.43 -4.02 4.74
C VAL A 1 0.23 -2.73 5.21
N TRP A 2 0.65 -2.66 6.47
CA TRP A 2 1.50 -1.59 6.96
C TRP A 2 2.95 -1.80 6.52
N VAL A 3 3.65 -0.71 6.22
CA VAL A 3 5.02 -0.72 5.69
C VAL A 3 5.86 0.30 6.45
N GLY A 4 7.08 -0.08 6.82
CA GLY A 4 8.04 0.78 7.49
C GLY A 4 9.46 0.59 6.98
N SER A 5 10.38 1.45 7.44
CA SER A 5 11.82 1.24 7.22
C SER A 5 12.26 -0.07 7.86
N LYS A 6 13.26 -0.71 7.26
CA LYS A 6 13.84 -1.94 7.79
C LYS A 6 14.43 -1.72 9.18
N GLY A 7 13.90 -2.41 10.19
CA GLY A 7 14.30 -2.19 11.59
C GLY A 7 14.01 -0.78 12.14
N GLY A 8 13.17 0.00 11.45
CA GLY A 8 12.80 1.36 11.85
C GLY A 8 12.00 1.41 13.15
N ILE A 9 11.83 2.61 13.71
CA ILE A 9 11.09 2.85 14.96
C ILE A 9 9.89 3.79 14.76
N ALA A 10 9.63 4.27 13.55
CA ALA A 10 8.52 5.18 13.27
C ALA A 10 7.15 4.66 13.76
N ARG A 11 6.92 3.35 13.66
CA ARG A 11 5.67 2.68 14.09
C ARG A 11 5.36 2.82 15.59
N HIS A 12 6.39 3.02 16.42
CA HIS A 12 6.24 3.18 17.87
C HIS A 12 6.05 4.64 18.30
N LYS A 13 6.20 5.61 17.39
CA LYS A 13 6.01 7.03 17.69
C LYS A 13 4.52 7.33 17.92
N ARG A 14 4.22 8.28 18.81
CA ARG A 14 2.86 8.74 19.11
C ARG A 14 2.84 10.29 19.08
N PRO A 15 1.92 10.93 18.34
CA PRO A 15 0.98 10.32 17.39
C PRO A 15 1.72 9.59 16.25
N LEU A 16 1.14 8.49 15.76
CA LEU A 16 1.71 7.64 14.70
C LEU A 16 1.97 8.49 13.44
N PRO A 17 3.23 8.62 12.98
CA PRO A 17 3.52 9.33 11.74
C PRO A 17 3.12 8.47 10.54
N VAL A 18 2.10 8.89 9.82
CA VAL A 18 1.61 8.22 8.62
C VAL A 18 1.94 9.08 7.40
N SER A 19 2.49 8.46 6.36
CA SER A 19 2.62 9.07 5.03
C SER A 19 1.65 8.39 4.07
N MET A 20 0.79 9.18 3.45
CA MET A 20 -0.17 8.71 2.46
C MET A 20 0.10 9.37 1.13
N VAL A 21 0.03 8.59 0.04
CA VAL A 21 0.44 9.06 -1.29
C VAL A 21 -0.38 10.26 -1.73
N ALA A 22 -1.71 10.23 -1.61
CA ALA A 22 -2.58 11.31 -2.05
C ALA A 22 -3.87 11.38 -1.22
N GLU A 23 -4.53 12.54 -1.21
CA GLU A 23 -5.87 12.70 -0.64
C GLU A 23 -6.90 11.82 -1.36
N THR A 24 -6.73 11.63 -2.67
CA THR A 24 -7.59 10.80 -3.54
C THR A 24 -7.22 9.32 -3.53
N CYS A 25 -6.32 8.90 -2.63
CA CYS A 25 -5.91 7.51 -2.54
C CYS A 25 -7.10 6.62 -2.16
N ALA A 26 -7.40 5.62 -3.00
CA ALA A 26 -8.50 4.68 -2.76
C ALA A 26 -8.38 3.90 -1.43
N PHE A 27 -7.15 3.77 -0.89
CA PHE A 27 -6.91 3.10 0.39
C PHE A 27 -7.18 4.00 1.59
N ARG A 28 -7.12 5.34 1.44
CA ARG A 28 -7.18 6.31 2.54
C ARG A 28 -8.41 6.11 3.43
N PRO A 29 -9.66 6.03 2.91
CA PRO A 29 -10.82 5.87 3.77
C PRO A 29 -10.76 4.64 4.67
N ALA A 30 -10.28 3.50 4.15
CA ALA A 30 -10.14 2.28 4.91
C ALA A 30 -9.04 2.37 5.98
N VAL A 31 -7.91 3.01 5.67
CA VAL A 31 -6.82 3.22 6.63
C VAL A 31 -7.28 4.15 7.75
N LEU A 32 -7.96 5.25 7.42
CA LEU A 32 -8.46 6.20 8.41
C LEU A 32 -9.55 5.58 9.29
N ALA A 33 -10.44 4.78 8.71
CA ALA A 33 -11.44 4.03 9.48
C ALA A 33 -10.76 3.07 10.47
N ALA A 34 -9.79 2.27 10.02
CA ALA A 34 -9.06 1.34 10.86
C ALA A 34 -8.29 2.04 12.00
N LEU A 35 -7.66 3.18 11.72
CA LEU A 35 -6.99 4.00 12.74
C LEU A 35 -7.99 4.56 13.77
N GLY A 36 -9.14 5.06 13.30
CA GLY A 36 -10.20 5.60 14.16
C GLY A 36 -10.85 4.55 15.05
N GLU A 37 -11.20 3.38 14.50
CA GLU A 37 -11.78 2.26 15.24
C GLU A 37 -10.82 1.70 16.29
N HIS A 38 -9.51 1.74 16.02
CA HIS A 38 -8.48 1.31 16.96
C HIS A 38 -8.12 2.39 18.00
N GLY A 39 -8.66 3.60 17.87
CA GLY A 39 -8.35 4.73 18.76
C GLY A 39 -6.87 5.17 18.70
N LEU A 40 -6.21 4.96 17.56
CA LEU A 40 -4.79 5.26 17.41
C LEU A 40 -4.59 6.71 16.95
N GLU A 41 -4.07 7.55 17.84
CA GLU A 41 -3.64 8.91 17.50
C GLU A 41 -2.57 8.89 16.40
N TRP A 42 -2.80 9.62 15.32
CA TRP A 42 -1.93 9.65 14.15
C TRP A 42 -1.82 11.06 13.57
N ARG A 43 -0.76 11.30 12.80
CA ARG A 43 -0.55 12.55 12.06
C ARG A 43 -0.01 12.29 10.67
N THR A 44 -0.39 13.14 9.73
CA THR A 44 0.22 13.15 8.41
C THR A 44 1.63 13.74 8.48
N VAL A 45 2.62 13.02 7.94
CA VAL A 45 3.97 13.58 7.72
C VAL A 45 4.09 14.19 6.33
N PHE A 46 3.46 13.55 5.34
CA PHE A 46 3.61 13.89 3.95
C PHE A 46 2.42 13.36 3.13
N GLU A 47 1.78 14.26 2.38
CA GLU A 47 0.64 14.04 1.48
C GLU A 47 0.78 14.99 0.29
N ASN A 48 1.35 14.53 -0.85
CA ASN A 48 1.47 15.40 -2.02
C ASN A 48 1.43 14.69 -3.39
N GLY A 49 0.84 13.49 -3.44
CA GLY A 49 0.60 12.75 -4.67
C GLY A 49 1.77 11.90 -5.15
N ASN A 50 2.97 12.00 -4.55
CA ASN A 50 4.16 11.33 -5.07
C ASN A 50 4.53 10.06 -4.29
N LEU A 51 4.47 8.91 -4.98
CA LEU A 51 4.86 7.61 -4.44
C LEU A 51 6.36 7.54 -4.09
N ASP A 52 7.23 8.16 -4.89
CA ASP A 52 8.68 8.15 -4.64
C ASP A 52 9.03 8.92 -3.38
N ALA A 53 8.37 10.05 -3.15
CA ALA A 53 8.59 10.84 -1.95
C ALA A 53 7.99 10.17 -0.69
N THR A 54 6.85 9.49 -0.82
CA THR A 54 6.34 8.59 0.24
C THR A 54 7.36 7.49 0.53
N THR A 55 7.91 6.86 -0.51
CA THR A 55 8.92 5.80 -0.38
C THR A 55 10.19 6.31 0.32
N ALA A 56 10.70 7.47 -0.07
CA ALA A 56 11.87 8.09 0.56
C ALA A 56 11.62 8.43 2.04
N THR A 57 10.42 8.92 2.37
CA THR A 57 9.99 9.22 3.74
C THR A 57 10.00 7.97 4.62
N VAL A 58 9.46 6.86 4.09
CA VAL A 58 9.43 5.57 4.79
C VAL A 58 10.82 4.98 4.92
N ARG A 59 11.63 4.99 3.85
CA ARG A 59 13.05 4.54 3.89
C ARG A 59 13.86 5.27 4.96
N SER A 60 13.60 6.56 5.14
CA SER A 60 14.27 7.41 6.14
C SER A 60 13.70 7.26 7.56
N ASP A 61 12.78 6.31 7.80
CA ASP A 61 12.11 6.07 9.09
C ASP A 61 11.40 7.32 9.68
N LEU A 62 10.92 8.20 8.80
CA LEU A 62 10.18 9.40 9.20
C LEU A 62 8.69 9.12 9.40
N ALA A 63 8.15 8.10 8.72
CA ALA A 63 6.76 7.69 8.79
C ALA A 63 6.59 6.21 8.42
N VAL A 64 5.44 5.64 8.79
CA VAL A 64 4.91 4.40 8.19
C VAL A 64 3.96 4.73 7.04
N THR A 65 3.71 3.76 6.16
CA THR A 65 2.70 3.88 5.10
C THR A 65 1.90 2.59 4.95
N THR A 66 0.96 2.57 4.02
CA THR A 66 0.16 1.39 3.68
C THR A 66 0.22 1.12 2.19
N TRP A 67 0.60 -0.09 1.81
CA TRP A 67 0.63 -0.55 0.42
C TRP A 67 -0.01 -1.93 0.25
N LEU A 68 -0.20 -2.33 -1.01
CA LEU A 68 -0.48 -3.73 -1.34
C LEU A 68 0.78 -4.55 -1.05
N ALA A 69 0.63 -5.73 -0.46
CA ALA A 69 1.78 -6.57 -0.10
C ALA A 69 2.70 -6.85 -1.30
N SER A 70 2.12 -7.05 -2.48
CA SER A 70 2.84 -7.32 -3.73
C SER A 70 3.60 -6.10 -4.32
N THR A 71 3.34 -4.90 -3.81
CA THR A 71 3.98 -3.65 -4.26
C THR A 71 5.00 -3.13 -3.27
N VAL A 72 5.25 -3.85 -2.16
CA VAL A 72 6.26 -3.46 -1.18
C VAL A 72 7.66 -3.73 -1.77
N PRO A 73 8.53 -2.71 -1.87
CA PRO A 73 9.95 -2.87 -2.21
C PRO A 73 10.65 -3.80 -1.22
N ALA A 74 11.57 -4.63 -1.71
CA ALA A 74 12.29 -5.61 -0.90
C ALA A 74 13.20 -5.00 0.19
N ASP A 75 13.49 -3.70 0.11
CA ASP A 75 14.30 -2.98 1.09
C ASP A 75 13.48 -2.40 2.26
N LEU A 76 12.17 -2.63 2.31
CA LEU A 76 11.27 -2.19 3.37
C LEU A 76 10.61 -3.37 4.09
N ASP A 77 10.17 -3.13 5.32
CA ASP A 77 9.53 -4.17 6.14
C ASP A 77 8.00 -4.08 6.08
N ILE A 78 7.36 -5.25 5.95
CA ILE A 78 5.92 -5.41 6.14
C ILE A 78 5.64 -5.57 7.64
N LEU A 79 4.86 -4.65 8.21
CA LEU A 79 4.61 -4.54 9.66
C LEU A 79 3.30 -5.22 10.10
N SER A 80 2.70 -6.08 9.28
CA SER A 80 1.34 -6.62 9.48
C SER A 80 1.12 -7.42 10.77
N ALA A 81 2.18 -7.83 11.47
CA ALA A 81 2.11 -8.57 12.74
C ALA A 81 2.32 -7.67 13.97
N ASP A 82 2.48 -6.36 13.78
CA ASP A 82 2.63 -5.42 14.89
C ASP A 82 1.28 -5.22 15.61
N PRO A 83 1.15 -5.60 16.90
CA PRO A 83 -0.11 -5.46 17.63
C PRO A 83 -0.51 -4.00 17.87
N GLU A 84 0.40 -3.04 17.68
CA GLU A 84 0.12 -1.60 17.82
C GLU A 84 -0.51 -1.00 16.56
N LEU A 85 -0.52 -1.73 15.45
CA LEU A 85 -1.07 -1.25 14.18
C LEU A 85 -2.38 -1.99 13.88
N PRO A 86 -3.46 -1.28 13.49
CA PRO A 86 -4.72 -1.93 13.23
C PRO A 86 -4.65 -2.82 11.99
N ALA A 87 -5.40 -3.92 12.00
CA ALA A 87 -5.59 -4.74 10.82
C ALA A 87 -6.22 -3.89 9.69
N LEU A 88 -5.75 -4.11 8.46
CA LEU A 88 -6.26 -3.43 7.28
C LEU A 88 -7.04 -4.42 6.41
N PRO A 89 -8.11 -3.97 5.72
CA PRO A 89 -8.85 -4.86 4.83
C PRO A 89 -8.00 -5.27 3.63
N ASN A 90 -8.40 -6.38 3.01
CA ASN A 90 -7.78 -6.84 1.78
C ASN A 90 -8.22 -5.95 0.60
N PHE A 91 -7.27 -5.69 -0.31
CA PHE A 91 -7.51 -5.00 -1.56
C PHE A 91 -7.01 -5.85 -2.72
N SER A 92 -7.70 -5.75 -3.85
CA SER A 92 -7.39 -6.49 -5.07
C SER A 92 -7.12 -5.54 -6.23
N ILE A 93 -6.11 -5.87 -7.03
CA ILE A 93 -5.90 -5.25 -8.34
C ILE A 93 -6.81 -5.96 -9.34
N ASN A 94 -7.67 -5.21 -10.02
CA ASN A 94 -8.61 -5.76 -11.00
C ASN A 94 -8.26 -5.25 -12.40
N LEU A 95 -8.30 -6.15 -13.39
CA LEU A 95 -8.15 -5.82 -14.80
C LEU A 95 -9.54 -5.73 -15.45
N HIS A 96 -9.92 -4.53 -15.86
CA HIS A 96 -11.21 -4.28 -16.51
C HIS A 96 -11.06 -4.31 -18.02
N LEU A 97 -11.97 -5.02 -18.68
CA LEU A 97 -12.12 -5.03 -20.14
C LEU A 97 -13.51 -4.51 -20.52
N PRO A 98 -13.66 -3.90 -21.71
CA PRO A 98 -14.99 -3.58 -22.25
C PRO A 98 -15.91 -4.81 -22.25
N LYS A 99 -17.20 -4.62 -21.95
CA LYS A 99 -18.18 -5.72 -21.97
C LYS A 99 -18.37 -6.32 -23.35
N HIS A 100 -18.20 -5.51 -24.39
CA HIS A 100 -18.36 -5.88 -25.80
C HIS A 100 -17.27 -5.21 -26.64
N GLY A 101 -16.99 -5.76 -27.82
CA GLY A 101 -16.04 -5.17 -28.77
C GLY A 101 -14.57 -5.22 -28.31
N VAL A 102 -14.19 -6.21 -27.50
CA VAL A 102 -12.78 -6.39 -27.12
C VAL A 102 -12.02 -6.95 -28.31
N GLU A 103 -11.18 -6.12 -28.92
CA GLU A 103 -10.28 -6.50 -30.00
C GLU A 103 -9.38 -7.69 -29.61
N PRO A 104 -9.06 -8.59 -30.56
CA PRO A 104 -8.21 -9.75 -30.28
C PRO A 104 -6.88 -9.39 -29.61
N ALA A 105 -6.23 -8.31 -30.07
CA ALA A 105 -4.98 -7.84 -29.49
C ALA A 105 -5.13 -7.39 -28.02
N ALA A 106 -6.22 -6.71 -27.68
CA ALA A 106 -6.49 -6.28 -26.31
C ALA A 106 -6.78 -7.48 -25.39
N ARG A 107 -7.46 -8.51 -25.91
CA ARG A 107 -7.70 -9.77 -25.17
C ARG A 107 -6.40 -10.51 -24.89
N GLU A 108 -5.53 -10.62 -25.88
CA GLU A 108 -4.24 -11.28 -25.74
C GLU A 108 -3.33 -10.51 -24.77
N PHE A 109 -3.30 -9.19 -24.87
CA PHE A 109 -2.56 -8.35 -23.92
C PHE A 109 -3.07 -8.52 -22.49
N ALA A 110 -4.40 -8.60 -22.31
CA ALA A 110 -4.99 -8.87 -21.00
C ALA A 110 -4.60 -10.26 -20.45
N ALA A 111 -4.51 -11.28 -21.30
CA ALA A 111 -4.00 -12.60 -20.90
C ALA A 111 -2.53 -12.51 -20.44
N CYS A 112 -1.69 -11.83 -21.23
CA CYS A 112 -0.28 -11.61 -20.89
C CYS A 112 -0.10 -10.88 -19.54
N ILE A 113 -0.91 -9.84 -19.26
CA ILE A 113 -0.91 -9.14 -17.97
C ILE A 113 -1.26 -10.09 -16.83
N ARG A 114 -2.33 -10.89 -16.98
CA ARG A 114 -2.76 -11.84 -15.94
C ARG A 114 -1.67 -12.86 -15.63
N ASP A 115 -1.08 -13.44 -16.67
CA ASP A 115 -0.01 -14.42 -16.51
C ASP A 115 1.24 -13.81 -15.87
N GLY A 116 1.56 -12.56 -16.24
CA GLY A 116 2.66 -11.80 -15.64
C GLY A 116 2.47 -11.56 -14.14
N LEU A 117 1.27 -11.14 -13.73
CA LEU A 117 0.95 -10.91 -12.31
C LEU A 117 0.92 -12.22 -11.51
N ALA A 118 0.39 -13.30 -12.09
CA ALA A 118 0.36 -14.62 -11.45
C ALA A 118 1.78 -15.16 -11.19
N ARG A 119 2.68 -15.04 -12.16
CA ARG A 119 4.10 -15.43 -11.99
C ARG A 119 4.80 -14.63 -10.91
N ARG A 120 4.53 -13.31 -10.83
CA ARG A 120 5.14 -12.44 -9.81
C ARG A 120 4.69 -12.79 -8.39
N GLN A 121 3.44 -13.22 -8.21
CA GLN A 121 2.94 -13.68 -6.91
C GLN A 121 3.55 -15.01 -6.45
N GLN A 122 4.01 -15.86 -7.36
CA GLN A 122 4.67 -17.13 -7.01
C GLN A 122 6.14 -16.97 -6.61
N ALA A 123 6.78 -15.87 -7.00
CA ALA A 123 8.19 -15.60 -6.76
C ALA A 123 8.46 -14.71 -5.54
N ALA A 124 7.41 -14.19 -4.90
CA ALA A 124 7.46 -13.32 -3.71
C ALA A 124 7.00 -14.10 -2.47
#